data_AF-A0A416RW55-F1
#
_entry.id   AF-A0A416RW55-F1
#
_cell.length_a   1.000
_cell.length_b   1.000
_cell.length_c   1.000
_cell.angle_alpha   90.00
_cell.angle_beta   90.00
_cell.angle_gamma   90.00
#
_symmetry.space_group_name_H-M   'P 1'
#
loop_
_entity.id
_entity.type
_entity.pdbx_description
1 polymer ?
#
loop_
_entity_poly.entity_id
_entity_poly.type
_entity_poly.pdbx_seq_one_letter_code
_entity_poly.pdbx_strand_id
1 'polypeptide(L)'
;MTIQEMKERKKELGYTYAQISELSGVPLGTVQKVFNGATSSPRYETLQALERLLGSSGDAYIREAQSTYAMKQQGEYTLEDYYEIPDDIRVELIDGVFYNMTAPTSPHQLIAGFIYAKLLGHVMDNKGTCLPMISPLDIQLDCDDKTMVQPDVIIVCDRDKIINRCVYGAPDFVIEVLSKSTRKKDMVTKLNKYMNAGVREYWMIDPINKKVIVYDFEHEEYPVIYGFDAKIPVQIWDGECVIDFQEVYEHIRFLYERK
;
A
#
# COMPACT_ATOMS: atom_id res chain seq x y z
N MET A 1 -10.84 -20.43 22.75
CA MET A 1 -11.12 -21.83 23.14
C MET A 1 -9.99 -22.35 24.04
N THR A 2 -10.31 -23.17 25.05
CA THR A 2 -9.30 -23.85 25.88
C THR A 2 -8.68 -25.04 25.15
N ILE A 3 -7.48 -25.50 25.56
CA ILE A 3 -6.83 -26.69 24.97
C ILE A 3 -7.72 -27.94 25.15
N GLN A 4 -8.50 -28.00 26.23
CA GLN A 4 -9.42 -29.10 26.49
C GLN A 4 -10.61 -29.08 25.50
N GLU A 5 -11.21 -27.92 25.26
CA GLU A 5 -12.25 -27.75 24.24
C GLU A 5 -11.73 -28.10 22.84
N MET A 6 -10.50 -27.73 22.51
CA MET A 6 -9.88 -28.09 21.24
C MET A 6 -9.69 -29.61 21.09
N LYS A 7 -9.38 -30.34 22.18
CA LYS A 7 -9.26 -31.81 22.16
C LYS A 7 -10.59 -32.48 21.85
N GLU A 8 -11.65 -31.97 22.47
CA GLU A 8 -13.02 -32.46 22.26
C GLU A 8 -13.47 -32.21 20.83
N ARG A 9 -13.26 -30.99 20.32
CA ARG A 9 -13.59 -30.62 18.94
C ARG A 9 -12.78 -31.39 17.90
N LYS A 10 -11.49 -31.65 18.15
CA LYS A 10 -10.69 -32.57 17.33
C LYS A 10 -11.32 -33.96 17.25
N LYS A 11 -11.82 -34.48 18.39
CA LYS A 11 -12.45 -35.80 18.45
C LYS A 11 -13.80 -35.82 17.73
N GLU A 12 -14.60 -34.76 17.89
CA GLU A 12 -15.88 -34.59 17.20
C GLU A 12 -15.72 -34.49 15.68
N LEU A 13 -14.77 -33.69 15.22
CA LEU A 13 -14.48 -33.46 13.79
C LEU A 13 -13.66 -34.61 13.16
N GLY A 14 -13.21 -35.59 13.95
CA GLY A 14 -12.48 -36.75 13.46
C GLY A 14 -11.06 -36.46 12.94
N TYR A 15 -10.48 -35.29 13.25
CA TYR A 15 -9.18 -34.90 12.71
C TYR A 15 -8.01 -35.68 13.35
N THR A 16 -7.07 -36.09 12.51
CA THR A 16 -5.73 -36.55 12.90
C THR A 16 -4.82 -35.35 13.21
N TYR A 17 -3.71 -35.58 13.92
CA TYR A 17 -2.73 -34.51 14.14
C TYR A 17 -2.06 -34.02 12.85
N ALA A 18 -1.90 -34.90 11.86
CA ALA A 18 -1.40 -34.54 10.53
C ALA A 18 -2.35 -33.59 9.82
N GLN A 19 -3.65 -33.90 9.80
CA GLN A 19 -4.67 -33.02 9.22
C GLN A 19 -4.74 -31.68 9.94
N ILE A 20 -4.66 -31.65 11.28
CA ILE A 20 -4.62 -30.38 12.01
C ILE A 20 -3.38 -29.58 11.64
N SER A 21 -2.22 -30.22 11.52
CA SER A 21 -0.97 -29.57 11.13
C SER A 21 -1.07 -28.93 9.75
N GLU A 22 -1.61 -29.66 8.79
CA GLU A 22 -1.82 -29.21 7.43
C GLU A 22 -2.85 -28.08 7.35
N LEU A 23 -4.00 -28.24 8.00
CA LEU A 23 -5.12 -27.27 7.93
C LEU A 23 -4.87 -26.00 8.75
N SER A 24 -4.08 -26.07 9.83
CA SER A 24 -3.79 -24.89 10.68
C SER A 24 -2.46 -24.20 10.33
N GLY A 25 -1.62 -24.80 9.48
CA GLY A 25 -0.26 -24.33 9.19
C GLY A 25 0.71 -24.48 10.37
N VAL A 26 0.28 -25.07 11.49
CA VAL A 26 1.13 -25.33 12.66
C VAL A 26 1.95 -26.60 12.42
N PRO A 27 3.29 -26.61 12.65
CA PRO A 27 4.09 -27.81 12.46
C PRO A 27 3.59 -29.01 13.28
N LEU A 28 3.62 -30.22 12.70
CA LEU A 28 3.07 -31.44 13.31
C LEU A 28 3.60 -31.70 14.72
N GLY A 29 4.91 -31.52 14.93
CA GLY A 29 5.52 -31.67 16.26
C GLY A 29 4.99 -30.66 17.28
N THR A 30 4.61 -29.45 16.84
CA THR A 30 4.00 -28.43 17.68
C THR A 30 2.55 -28.80 18.01
N VAL A 31 1.76 -29.24 17.02
CA VAL A 31 0.40 -29.74 17.23
C VAL A 31 0.40 -30.89 18.24
N GLN A 32 1.25 -31.89 18.06
CA GLN A 32 1.37 -33.03 18.97
C GLN A 32 1.75 -32.60 20.38
N LYS A 33 2.69 -31.66 20.55
CA LYS A 33 3.07 -31.15 21.88
C LYS A 33 1.94 -30.40 22.59
N VAL A 34 1.18 -29.59 21.85
CA VAL A 34 0.00 -28.88 22.38
C VAL A 34 -1.07 -29.87 22.85
N PHE A 35 -1.44 -30.83 22.00
CA PHE A 35 -2.48 -31.80 22.34
C PHE A 35 -2.04 -32.89 23.33
N ASN A 36 -0.75 -33.24 23.41
CA ASN A 36 -0.25 -34.20 24.39
C ASN A 36 0.07 -33.57 25.75
N GLY A 37 -0.09 -32.24 25.90
CA GLY A 37 0.17 -31.54 27.16
C GLY A 37 1.67 -31.38 27.50
N ALA A 38 2.55 -31.59 26.52
CA ALA A 38 4.00 -31.43 26.68
C ALA A 38 4.43 -29.96 26.69
N THR A 39 3.55 -29.05 26.28
CA THR A 39 3.77 -27.59 26.31
C THR A 39 2.86 -26.96 27.36
N SER A 40 3.44 -26.42 28.44
CA SER A 40 2.71 -25.74 29.52
C SER A 40 2.15 -24.37 29.12
N SER A 41 2.71 -23.73 28.09
CA SER A 41 2.21 -22.46 27.55
C SER A 41 2.52 -22.34 26.04
N PRO A 42 1.60 -22.79 25.17
CA PRO A 42 1.75 -22.62 23.72
C PRO A 42 1.76 -21.13 23.33
N ARG A 43 2.46 -20.79 22.24
CA ARG A 43 2.44 -19.42 21.70
C ARG A 43 1.02 -19.03 21.30
N TYR A 44 0.68 -17.76 21.51
CA TYR A 44 -0.65 -17.22 21.23
C TYR A 44 -1.11 -17.43 19.78
N GLU A 45 -0.21 -17.22 18.81
CA GLU A 45 -0.48 -17.45 17.38
C GLU A 45 -0.86 -18.91 17.08
N THR A 46 -0.20 -19.87 17.76
CA THR A 46 -0.51 -21.29 17.63
C THR A 46 -1.92 -21.60 18.14
N LEU A 47 -2.35 -20.94 19.22
CA LEU A 47 -3.70 -21.12 19.75
C LEU A 47 -4.76 -20.53 18.82
N GLN A 48 -4.53 -19.33 18.25
CA GLN A 48 -5.45 -18.76 17.26
C GLN A 48 -5.60 -19.63 16.02
N ALA A 49 -4.50 -20.16 15.48
CA ALA A 49 -4.55 -21.03 14.30
C ALA A 49 -5.37 -22.30 14.54
N LEU A 50 -5.21 -22.92 15.71
CA LEU A 50 -5.99 -24.10 16.11
C LEU A 50 -7.46 -23.75 16.38
N GLU A 51 -7.72 -22.58 16.96
CA GLU A 51 -9.07 -22.11 17.26
C GLU A 51 -9.88 -21.80 15.99
N ARG A 52 -9.27 -21.16 14.98
CA ARG A 52 -9.92 -20.91 13.69
C ARG A 52 -10.36 -22.21 13.01
N LEU A 53 -9.54 -23.25 13.12
CA LEU A 53 -9.84 -24.57 12.55
C LEU A 53 -10.96 -25.30 13.31
N LEU A 54 -10.94 -25.24 14.64
CA LEU A 54 -11.80 -26.06 15.50
C LEU A 54 -13.05 -25.33 15.98
N GLY A 55 -13.13 -24.01 15.85
CA GLY A 55 -14.18 -23.16 16.41
C GLY A 55 -15.45 -23.02 15.56
N SER A 56 -15.46 -23.51 14.31
CA SER A 56 -16.62 -23.42 13.42
C SER A 56 -17.68 -24.46 13.76
N SER A 57 -18.69 -24.06 14.54
CA SER A 57 -19.91 -24.84 14.74
C SER A 57 -21.07 -24.19 13.99
N GLY A 58 -21.64 -24.95 13.04
CA GLY A 58 -23.05 -24.87 12.67
C GLY A 58 -23.46 -23.78 11.70
N ASP A 59 -23.22 -23.98 10.40
CA ASP A 59 -24.33 -24.10 9.44
C ASP A 59 -23.82 -24.61 8.09
N ALA A 60 -24.57 -25.54 7.54
CA ALA A 60 -24.23 -26.27 6.33
C ALA A 60 -24.36 -25.38 5.09
N TYR A 61 -23.30 -25.33 4.28
CA TYR A 61 -23.44 -25.43 2.83
C TYR A 61 -22.47 -26.50 2.34
N ILE A 62 -23.04 -27.60 1.86
CA ILE A 62 -22.41 -28.44 0.85
C ILE A 62 -22.07 -27.50 -0.32
N ARG A 63 -20.79 -27.16 -0.48
CA ARG A 63 -20.27 -26.74 -1.77
C ARG A 63 -19.51 -27.92 -2.33
N GLU A 64 -20.03 -28.39 -3.46
CA GLU A 64 -19.40 -29.30 -4.40
C GLU A 64 -17.90 -29.01 -4.50
N ALA A 65 -17.10 -30.07 -4.61
CA ALA A 65 -15.65 -30.07 -4.79
C ALA A 65 -15.07 -28.77 -5.38
N GLN A 66 -14.88 -27.74 -4.55
CA GLN A 66 -14.16 -26.54 -4.92
C GLN A 66 -12.70 -26.92 -4.78
N SER A 67 -12.12 -27.25 -5.93
CA SER A 67 -10.72 -27.02 -6.30
C SER A 67 -9.84 -26.67 -5.11
N THR A 68 -8.92 -27.57 -4.76
CA THR A 68 -7.62 -27.25 -4.16
C THR A 68 -7.35 -25.75 -4.13
N TYR A 69 -7.50 -25.10 -2.96
CA TYR A 69 -7.04 -23.73 -2.76
C TYR A 69 -5.52 -23.73 -2.99
N ALA A 70 -5.10 -23.59 -4.23
CA ALA A 70 -3.74 -23.22 -4.53
C ALA A 70 -3.55 -21.85 -3.87
N MET A 71 -2.71 -21.78 -2.84
CA MET A 71 -2.29 -20.50 -2.29
C MET A 71 -1.64 -19.73 -3.45
N LYS A 72 -2.30 -18.68 -3.93
CA LYS A 72 -1.79 -17.81 -4.99
C LYS A 72 -0.38 -17.35 -4.63
N GLN A 73 0.51 -17.37 -5.61
CA GLN A 73 1.87 -16.86 -5.47
C GLN A 73 1.90 -15.36 -5.77
N GLN A 74 2.95 -14.68 -5.31
CA GLN A 74 3.20 -13.29 -5.71
C GLN A 74 3.30 -13.21 -7.24
N GLY A 75 2.50 -12.32 -7.84
CA GLY A 75 2.31 -12.18 -9.29
C GLY A 75 0.97 -12.73 -9.80
N GLU A 76 0.25 -13.49 -8.97
CA GLU A 76 -1.04 -14.09 -9.32
C GLU A 76 -2.24 -13.38 -8.69
N TYR A 77 -2.02 -12.40 -7.82
CA TYR A 77 -3.09 -11.68 -7.14
C TYR A 77 -3.84 -10.72 -8.07
N THR A 78 -5.11 -10.50 -7.78
CA THR A 78 -5.99 -9.59 -8.52
C THR A 78 -6.63 -8.56 -7.60
N LEU A 79 -7.39 -7.61 -8.17
CA LEU A 79 -8.18 -6.66 -7.40
C LEU A 79 -9.25 -7.33 -6.54
N GLU A 80 -9.77 -8.49 -6.97
CA GLU A 80 -10.68 -9.27 -6.13
C GLU A 80 -9.99 -9.68 -4.83
N ASP A 81 -8.75 -10.21 -4.92
CA ASP A 81 -7.96 -10.53 -3.73
C ASP A 81 -7.62 -9.26 -2.91
N TYR A 82 -7.35 -8.12 -3.58
CA TYR A 82 -7.07 -6.85 -2.91
C TYR A 82 -8.24 -6.39 -2.05
N TYR A 83 -9.47 -6.52 -2.55
CA TYR A 83 -10.68 -6.13 -1.81
C TYR A 83 -11.08 -7.08 -0.69
N GLU A 84 -10.51 -8.28 -0.64
CA GLU A 84 -10.66 -9.20 0.50
C GLU A 84 -9.72 -8.89 1.67
N ILE A 85 -8.76 -7.98 1.48
CA ILE A 85 -7.82 -7.59 2.53
C ILE A 85 -8.57 -6.79 3.61
N PRO A 86 -8.39 -7.14 4.90
CA PRO A 86 -8.95 -6.36 6.00
C PRO A 86 -8.54 -4.89 5.96
N ASP A 87 -9.49 -3.99 6.23
CA ASP A 87 -9.29 -2.53 6.18
C ASP A 87 -8.12 -2.00 7.03
N ASP A 88 -7.74 -2.71 8.10
CA ASP A 88 -6.63 -2.34 8.98
C ASP A 88 -5.25 -2.70 8.41
N ILE A 89 -5.22 -3.46 7.31
CA ILE A 89 -4.01 -3.86 6.60
C ILE A 89 -3.86 -3.00 5.35
N ARG A 90 -2.80 -2.19 5.31
CA ARG A 90 -2.48 -1.37 4.14
C ARG A 90 -1.49 -2.07 3.22
N VAL A 91 -1.89 -2.26 1.97
CA VAL A 91 -1.05 -2.79 0.90
C VAL A 91 -1.21 -1.99 -0.38
N GLU A 92 -0.26 -2.15 -1.29
CA GLU A 92 -0.47 -1.88 -2.71
C GLU A 92 -0.40 -3.19 -3.48
N LEU A 93 -1.14 -3.26 -4.59
CA LEU A 93 -1.05 -4.34 -5.56
C LEU A 93 -0.36 -3.80 -6.81
N ILE A 94 0.74 -4.41 -7.26
CA ILE A 94 1.42 -4.01 -8.49
C ILE A 94 1.76 -5.26 -9.29
N ASP A 95 1.22 -5.36 -10.51
CA ASP A 95 1.40 -6.52 -11.40
C ASP A 95 1.11 -7.87 -10.71
N GLY A 96 0.06 -7.89 -9.88
CA GLY A 96 -0.35 -9.07 -9.13
C GLY A 96 0.52 -9.40 -7.91
N VAL A 97 1.40 -8.48 -7.48
CA VAL A 97 2.26 -8.62 -6.29
C VAL A 97 1.78 -7.67 -5.20
N PHE A 98 1.55 -8.18 -3.98
CA PHE A 98 1.22 -7.36 -2.82
C PHE A 98 2.47 -6.80 -2.14
N TYR A 99 2.43 -5.50 -1.85
CA TYR A 99 3.45 -4.77 -1.12
C TYR A 99 2.86 -4.17 0.15
N ASN A 100 3.32 -4.62 1.31
CA ASN A 100 2.90 -4.05 2.59
C ASN A 100 3.33 -2.58 2.71
N MET A 101 2.41 -1.75 3.20
CA MET A 101 2.68 -0.36 3.53
C MET A 101 2.90 -0.22 5.03
N THR A 102 3.94 0.51 5.40
CA THR A 102 4.16 0.93 6.79
C THR A 102 3.52 2.29 7.04
N ALA A 103 3.14 2.56 8.29
CA ALA A 103 2.69 3.90 8.66
C ALA A 103 3.73 4.97 8.27
N PRO A 104 3.32 6.09 7.67
CA PRO A 104 4.22 7.15 7.27
C PRO A 104 4.82 7.86 8.48
N THR A 105 6.00 8.45 8.31
CA THR A 105 6.65 9.24 9.37
C THR A 105 6.08 10.66 9.44
N SER A 106 6.29 11.40 10.54
CA SER A 106 5.83 12.79 10.62
C SER A 106 6.43 13.71 9.55
N PRO A 107 7.76 13.68 9.23
CA PRO A 107 8.29 14.46 8.12
C PRO A 107 7.62 14.13 6.78
N HIS A 108 7.36 12.84 6.53
CA HIS A 108 6.68 12.38 5.32
C HIS A 108 5.28 13.00 5.18
N GLN A 109 4.47 12.91 6.23
CA GLN A 109 3.12 13.49 6.23
C GLN A 109 3.11 15.01 6.10
N LEU A 110 4.03 15.71 6.78
CA LEU A 110 4.11 17.17 6.72
C LEU A 110 4.53 17.67 5.34
N ILE A 111 5.48 16.98 4.68
CA ILE A 111 5.90 17.33 3.31
C ILE A 111 4.74 17.16 2.33
N ALA A 112 4.11 15.97 2.34
CA ALA A 112 3.00 15.67 1.43
C ALA A 112 1.83 16.66 1.64
N GLY A 113 1.46 16.91 2.90
CA GLY A 113 0.40 17.85 3.27
C GLY A 113 0.71 19.30 2.86
N PHE A 114 1.94 19.76 3.06
CA PHE A 114 2.36 21.11 2.65
C PHE A 114 2.25 21.29 1.13
N ILE A 115 2.77 20.33 0.36
CA ILE A 115 2.75 20.41 -1.10
C ILE A 115 1.32 20.31 -1.62
N TYR A 116 0.52 19.38 -1.11
CA TYR A 116 -0.91 19.29 -1.42
C TYR A 116 -1.63 20.63 -1.20
N ALA A 117 -1.39 21.31 -0.08
CA ALA A 117 -2.02 22.59 0.21
C ALA A 117 -1.62 23.68 -0.80
N LYS A 118 -0.36 23.71 -1.25
CA LYS A 118 0.11 24.65 -2.28
C LYS A 118 -0.53 24.36 -3.64
N LEU A 119 -0.59 23.10 -4.05
CA LEU A 119 -1.25 22.68 -5.30
C LEU A 119 -2.74 23.02 -5.29
N LEU A 120 -3.44 22.74 -4.18
CA LEU A 120 -4.85 23.09 -4.01
C LEU A 120 -5.07 24.60 -4.08
N GLY A 121 -4.22 25.39 -3.40
CA GLY A 121 -4.27 26.85 -3.45
C GLY A 121 -4.14 27.38 -4.88
N HIS A 122 -3.18 26.86 -5.66
CA HIS A 122 -3.02 27.23 -7.07
C HIS A 122 -4.27 26.95 -7.90
N VAL A 123 -4.90 25.78 -7.75
CA VAL A 123 -6.15 25.46 -8.45
C VAL A 123 -7.28 26.41 -8.08
N MET A 124 -7.43 26.72 -6.78
CA MET A 124 -8.48 27.61 -6.29
C MET A 124 -8.31 29.05 -6.80
N ASP A 125 -7.09 29.57 -6.75
CA ASP A 125 -6.78 30.94 -7.18
C ASP A 125 -7.00 31.13 -8.70
N ASN A 126 -6.73 30.10 -9.49
CA ASN A 126 -6.86 30.13 -10.95
C ASN A 126 -8.19 29.58 -11.47
N LYS A 127 -9.11 29.16 -10.59
CA LYS A 127 -10.38 28.49 -10.96
C LYS A 127 -10.16 27.28 -11.88
N GLY A 128 -9.08 26.55 -11.64
CA GLY A 128 -8.72 25.35 -12.40
C GLY A 128 -9.71 24.20 -12.19
N THR A 129 -9.76 23.28 -13.14
CA THR A 129 -10.64 22.10 -13.08
C THR A 129 -9.97 20.88 -12.48
N CYS A 130 -8.63 20.83 -12.48
CA CYS A 130 -7.85 19.74 -11.90
C CYS A 130 -8.04 19.62 -10.39
N LEU A 131 -7.89 18.41 -9.87
CA LEU A 131 -8.16 18.06 -8.49
C LEU A 131 -6.90 17.42 -7.86
N PRO A 132 -6.17 18.17 -7.03
CA PRO A 132 -5.15 17.59 -6.17
C PRO A 132 -5.82 16.68 -5.13
N MET A 133 -5.20 15.54 -4.83
CA MET A 133 -5.65 14.60 -3.80
C MET A 133 -4.44 14.05 -3.04
N ILE A 134 -4.65 13.58 -1.81
CA ILE A 134 -3.59 13.08 -0.92
C ILE A 134 -3.96 11.70 -0.38
N SER A 135 -2.97 10.87 -0.09
CA SER A 135 -3.16 9.53 0.48
C SER A 135 -3.86 9.56 1.86
N PRO A 136 -4.57 8.49 2.26
CA PRO A 136 -4.82 7.25 1.52
C PRO A 136 -5.88 7.43 0.41
N LEU A 137 -5.55 7.00 -0.80
CA LEU A 137 -6.44 7.00 -1.96
C LEU A 137 -5.99 5.92 -2.94
N ASP A 138 -6.93 5.06 -3.32
CA ASP A 138 -6.70 3.97 -4.27
C ASP A 138 -6.71 4.47 -5.71
N ILE A 139 -5.68 4.07 -6.48
CA ILE A 139 -5.52 4.37 -7.90
C ILE A 139 -5.37 3.04 -8.66
N GLN A 140 -6.39 2.69 -9.44
CA GLN A 140 -6.36 1.55 -10.34
C GLN A 140 -5.61 1.96 -11.61
N LEU A 141 -4.28 1.93 -11.52
CA LEU A 141 -3.39 2.68 -12.41
C LEU A 141 -3.48 2.26 -13.88
N ASP A 142 -3.39 0.97 -14.16
CA ASP A 142 -3.33 0.45 -15.54
C ASP A 142 -4.72 0.13 -16.13
N CYS A 143 -5.79 0.51 -15.42
CA CYS A 143 -7.16 0.13 -15.75
C CYS A 143 -7.39 -1.40 -15.80
N ASP A 144 -6.50 -2.19 -15.22
CA ASP A 144 -6.51 -3.65 -15.18
C ASP A 144 -6.96 -4.20 -13.82
N ASP A 145 -6.99 -5.52 -13.66
CA ASP A 145 -7.31 -6.18 -12.40
C ASP A 145 -6.08 -6.53 -11.56
N LYS A 146 -4.90 -5.94 -11.82
CA LYS A 146 -3.62 -6.34 -11.21
C LYS A 146 -2.81 -5.21 -10.60
N THR A 147 -3.25 -3.97 -10.73
CA THR A 147 -2.53 -2.82 -10.16
C THR A 147 -3.45 -1.87 -9.43
N MET A 148 -3.23 -1.74 -8.11
CA MET A 148 -3.80 -0.74 -7.22
C MET A 148 -2.69 -0.09 -6.40
N VAL A 149 -2.45 1.21 -6.61
CA VAL A 149 -1.40 1.96 -5.91
C VAL A 149 -1.99 3.09 -5.06
N GLN A 150 -1.25 3.51 -4.04
CA GLN A 150 -1.59 4.61 -3.13
C GLN A 150 -0.43 5.63 -3.07
N PRO A 151 -0.25 6.46 -4.11
CA PRO A 151 0.72 7.54 -4.11
C PRO A 151 0.41 8.60 -3.05
N ASP A 152 1.44 9.32 -2.60
CA ASP A 152 1.29 10.30 -1.52
C ASP A 152 0.45 11.51 -1.90
N VAL A 153 0.71 12.10 -3.07
CA VAL A 153 -0.05 13.23 -3.62
C VAL A 153 -0.24 12.99 -5.11
N ILE A 154 -1.41 13.31 -5.64
CA ILE A 154 -1.70 13.26 -7.07
C ILE A 154 -2.44 14.50 -7.53
N ILE A 155 -2.48 14.72 -8.85
CA ILE A 155 -3.41 15.64 -9.50
C ILE A 155 -4.12 14.90 -10.64
N VAL A 156 -5.44 15.06 -10.70
CA VAL A 156 -6.28 14.51 -11.77
C VAL A 156 -7.04 15.65 -12.43
N CYS A 157 -6.82 15.86 -13.72
CA CYS A 157 -7.48 16.89 -14.51
C CYS A 157 -8.75 16.39 -15.21
N ASP A 158 -8.78 15.10 -15.56
CA ASP A 158 -9.97 14.43 -16.07
C ASP A 158 -10.82 13.84 -14.93
N ARG A 159 -11.92 14.51 -14.62
CA ARG A 159 -12.80 14.15 -13.49
C ARG A 159 -13.56 12.84 -13.71
N ASP A 160 -13.71 12.39 -14.96
CA ASP A 160 -14.41 11.13 -15.25
C ASP A 160 -13.60 9.90 -14.77
N LYS A 161 -12.29 10.07 -14.52
CA LYS A 161 -11.45 9.07 -13.87
C LYS A 161 -11.76 8.91 -12.39
N ILE A 162 -12.39 9.88 -11.73
CA ILE A 162 -12.63 9.86 -10.29
C ILE A 162 -13.99 9.22 -10.04
N ILE A 163 -13.96 7.98 -9.54
CA ILE A 163 -15.17 7.25 -9.15
C ILE A 163 -15.21 7.08 -7.63
N ASN A 164 -16.38 6.69 -7.10
CA ASN A 164 -16.59 6.64 -5.65
C ASN A 164 -15.56 5.78 -4.88
N ARG A 165 -15.03 4.73 -5.51
CA ARG A 165 -14.11 3.78 -4.86
C ARG A 165 -12.62 4.10 -5.05
N CYS A 166 -12.24 4.77 -6.15
CA CYS A 166 -10.85 4.95 -6.55
C CYS A 166 -10.74 5.99 -7.66
N VAL A 167 -9.51 6.34 -8.03
CA VAL A 167 -9.23 6.89 -9.37
C VAL A 167 -8.99 5.74 -10.33
N TYR A 168 -9.64 5.74 -11.49
CA TYR A 168 -9.53 4.73 -12.53
C TYR A 168 -8.64 5.26 -13.67
N GLY A 169 -7.44 4.71 -13.78
CA GLY A 169 -6.40 5.14 -14.73
C GLY A 169 -5.36 6.09 -14.13
N ALA A 170 -4.40 6.49 -14.97
CA ALA A 170 -3.29 7.34 -14.56
C ALA A 170 -3.73 8.76 -14.17
N PRO A 171 -3.25 9.27 -13.01
CA PRO A 171 -3.25 10.70 -12.70
C PRO A 171 -2.35 11.49 -13.65
N ASP A 172 -2.56 12.79 -13.75
CA ASP A 172 -1.72 13.69 -14.53
C ASP A 172 -0.36 13.92 -13.85
N PHE A 173 -0.36 14.01 -12.52
CA PHE A 173 0.84 14.27 -11.72
C PHE A 173 0.85 13.39 -10.48
N VAL A 174 2.03 12.92 -10.08
CA VAL A 174 2.24 12.05 -8.91
C VAL A 174 3.44 12.51 -8.10
N ILE A 175 3.32 12.50 -6.77
CA ILE A 175 4.43 12.66 -5.82
C ILE A 175 4.55 11.41 -4.96
N GLU A 176 5.79 10.96 -4.76
CA GLU A 176 6.17 10.01 -3.72
C GLU A 176 7.21 10.64 -2.80
N VAL A 177 6.96 10.62 -1.50
CA VAL A 177 7.92 11.04 -0.49
C VAL A 177 8.67 9.81 0.01
N LEU A 178 9.93 9.69 -0.41
CA LEU A 178 10.74 8.52 -0.19
C LEU A 178 10.98 8.26 1.29
N SER A 179 10.74 7.02 1.69
CA SER A 179 11.09 6.48 3.00
C SER A 179 12.12 5.35 2.86
N LYS A 180 12.74 4.92 3.96
CA LYS A 180 13.66 3.76 3.91
C LYS A 180 12.97 2.48 3.44
N SER A 181 11.69 2.29 3.77
CA SER A 181 10.93 1.07 3.44
C SER A 181 10.43 1.06 2.00
N THR A 182 10.14 2.23 1.40
CA THR A 182 9.51 2.31 0.07
C THR A 182 10.48 2.69 -1.05
N ARG A 183 11.64 3.28 -0.73
CA ARG A 183 12.62 3.82 -1.71
C ARG A 183 12.84 2.95 -2.95
N LYS A 184 13.14 1.66 -2.77
CA LYS A 184 13.44 0.78 -3.91
C LYS A 184 12.24 0.63 -4.85
N LYS A 185 11.04 0.48 -4.27
CA LYS A 185 9.79 0.32 -5.03
C LYS A 185 9.46 1.61 -5.77
N ASP A 186 9.55 2.76 -5.10
CA ASP A 186 9.20 4.07 -5.67
C ASP A 186 10.16 4.43 -6.82
N MET A 187 11.47 4.28 -6.60
CA MET A 187 12.51 4.64 -7.57
C MET A 187 12.63 3.71 -8.78
N VAL A 188 12.05 2.51 -8.74
CA VAL A 188 12.24 1.50 -9.80
C VAL A 188 10.90 1.00 -10.30
N THR A 189 10.14 0.32 -9.45
CA THR A 189 8.87 -0.32 -9.86
C THR A 189 7.85 0.74 -10.25
N LYS A 190 7.54 1.67 -9.34
CA LYS A 190 6.52 2.70 -9.57
C LYS A 190 6.92 3.69 -10.65
N LEU A 191 8.20 4.07 -10.73
CA LEU A 191 8.70 4.89 -11.84
C LEU A 191 8.30 4.32 -13.21
N ASN A 192 8.57 3.03 -13.44
CA ASN A 192 8.21 2.38 -14.70
C ASN A 192 6.69 2.28 -14.88
N LYS A 193 5.93 1.98 -13.81
CA LYS A 193 4.47 1.91 -13.87
C LYS A 193 3.85 3.25 -14.22
N TYR A 194 4.26 4.34 -13.57
CA TYR A 194 3.74 5.68 -13.83
C TYR A 194 4.05 6.15 -15.24
N MET A 195 5.29 5.95 -15.71
CA MET A 195 5.68 6.27 -17.07
C MET A 195 4.83 5.51 -18.10
N ASN A 196 4.67 4.19 -17.93
CA ASN A 196 3.92 3.35 -18.87
C ASN A 196 2.40 3.61 -18.84
N ALA A 197 1.86 3.98 -17.68
CA ALA A 197 0.44 4.29 -17.53
C ALA A 197 0.06 5.66 -18.09
N GLY A 198 1.04 6.51 -18.44
CA GLY A 198 0.82 7.84 -19.00
C GLY A 198 0.65 8.94 -17.95
N VAL A 199 1.26 8.78 -16.77
CA VAL A 199 1.48 9.92 -15.87
C VAL A 199 2.34 10.94 -16.61
N ARG A 200 2.00 12.23 -16.52
CA ARG A 200 2.70 13.29 -17.27
C ARG A 200 3.92 13.79 -16.51
N GLU A 201 3.82 13.87 -15.19
CA GLU A 201 4.91 14.34 -14.34
C GLU A 201 4.97 13.58 -13.01
N TYR A 202 6.17 13.16 -12.61
CA TYR A 202 6.41 12.33 -11.42
C TYR A 202 7.56 12.85 -10.57
N TRP A 203 7.27 13.18 -9.31
CA TRP A 203 8.24 13.70 -8.37
C TRP A 203 8.55 12.72 -7.25
N MET A 204 9.83 12.48 -7.01
CA MET A 204 10.32 11.75 -5.84
C MET A 204 11.04 12.71 -4.90
N ILE A 205 10.50 12.86 -3.70
CA ILE A 205 11.07 13.74 -2.67
C ILE A 205 11.85 12.89 -1.69
N ASP A 206 13.12 13.20 -1.50
CA ASP A 206 14.01 12.53 -0.56
C ASP A 206 14.32 13.45 0.63
N PRO A 207 13.58 13.33 1.75
CA PRO A 207 13.79 14.23 2.90
C PRO A 207 15.12 13.99 3.61
N ILE A 208 15.71 12.81 3.46
CA ILE A 208 16.98 12.44 4.11
C ILE A 208 18.14 13.13 3.39
N ASN A 209 18.16 13.02 2.07
CA ASN A 209 19.22 13.61 1.25
C ASN A 209 18.91 15.06 0.81
N LYS A 210 17.73 15.57 1.15
CA LYS A 210 17.23 16.92 0.77
C LYS A 210 17.29 17.13 -0.74
N LYS A 211 16.75 16.15 -1.47
CA LYS A 211 16.70 16.13 -2.93
C LYS A 211 15.28 15.93 -3.43
N VAL A 212 15.01 16.50 -4.59
CA VAL A 212 13.79 16.25 -5.36
C VAL A 212 14.21 15.78 -6.73
N ILE A 213 13.73 14.61 -7.14
CA ILE A 213 13.97 14.05 -8.47
C ILE A 213 12.68 14.24 -9.25
N VAL A 214 12.74 15.01 -10.33
CA VAL A 214 11.59 15.35 -11.16
C VAL A 214 11.72 14.65 -12.51
N TYR A 215 10.72 13.85 -12.84
CA TYR A 215 10.50 13.34 -14.19
C TYR A 215 9.35 14.13 -14.82
N ASP A 216 9.66 14.90 -15.86
CA ASP A 216 8.66 15.43 -16.78
C ASP A 216 8.64 14.49 -17.99
N PHE A 217 7.64 13.62 -18.07
CA PHE A 217 7.54 12.61 -19.12
C PHE A 217 7.05 13.18 -20.46
N GLU A 218 6.55 14.42 -20.48
CA GLU A 218 6.05 15.06 -21.70
C GLU A 218 7.15 15.84 -22.42
N HIS A 219 8.04 16.51 -21.68
CA HIS A 219 8.97 17.49 -22.26
C HIS A 219 10.45 17.10 -22.16
N GLU A 220 10.83 16.22 -21.24
CA GLU A 220 12.24 15.93 -20.94
C GLU A 220 12.58 14.44 -21.09
N GLU A 221 13.75 14.14 -21.63
CA GLU A 221 14.24 12.75 -21.76
C GLU A 221 14.87 12.23 -20.45
N TYR A 222 15.37 13.14 -19.60
CA TYR A 222 16.11 12.81 -18.39
C TYR A 222 15.53 13.51 -17.16
N PRO A 223 15.57 12.87 -15.98
CA PRO A 223 15.11 13.52 -14.76
C PRO A 223 16.05 14.66 -14.34
N VAL A 224 15.46 15.70 -13.76
CA VAL A 224 16.21 16.80 -13.15
C VAL A 224 16.24 16.60 -11.63
N ILE A 225 17.42 16.81 -11.03
CA ILE A 225 17.61 16.66 -9.58
C ILE A 225 17.84 18.02 -8.94
N TYR A 226 16.92 18.42 -8.08
CA TYR A 226 16.96 19.67 -7.34
C TYR A 226 17.37 19.45 -5.88
N GLY A 227 17.90 20.50 -5.25
CA GLY A 227 18.06 20.59 -3.80
C GLY A 227 16.83 21.22 -3.14
N PHE A 228 16.78 21.17 -1.81
CA PHE A 228 15.73 21.84 -1.02
C PHE A 228 15.89 23.37 -0.94
N ASP A 229 16.86 23.93 -1.63
CA ASP A 229 17.07 25.36 -1.85
C ASP A 229 16.46 25.85 -3.18
N ALA A 230 15.81 24.96 -3.93
CA ALA A 230 15.24 25.26 -5.23
C ALA A 230 13.74 25.60 -5.16
N LYS A 231 13.33 26.43 -6.12
CA LYS A 231 11.93 26.63 -6.50
C LYS A 231 11.67 25.79 -7.73
N ILE A 232 10.76 24.83 -7.63
CA ILE A 232 10.53 23.84 -8.68
C ILE A 232 9.17 24.12 -9.34
N PRO A 233 9.15 24.47 -10.65
CA PRO A 233 7.91 24.65 -11.40
C PRO A 233 7.23 23.32 -11.70
N VAL A 234 5.90 23.27 -11.53
CA VAL A 234 5.04 22.13 -11.87
C VAL A 234 4.69 22.23 -13.36
N GLN A 235 5.20 21.29 -14.16
CA GLN A 235 5.16 21.37 -15.63
C GLN A 235 3.79 21.03 -16.22
N ILE A 236 2.95 20.23 -15.55
CA ILE A 236 1.58 19.99 -16.03
C ILE A 236 0.72 21.26 -16.10
N TRP A 237 1.18 22.36 -15.50
CA TRP A 237 0.62 23.71 -15.59
C TRP A 237 1.62 24.72 -16.17
N ASP A 238 2.52 24.29 -17.06
CA ASP A 238 3.48 25.15 -17.76
C ASP A 238 4.35 26.01 -16.81
N GLY A 239 4.58 25.53 -15.59
CA GLY A 239 5.34 26.21 -14.54
C GLY A 239 4.62 27.38 -13.86
N GLU A 240 3.31 27.58 -14.08
CA GLU A 240 2.51 28.60 -13.40
C GLU A 240 2.38 28.34 -11.88
N CYS A 241 2.44 27.07 -11.48
CA CYS A 241 2.57 26.69 -10.07
C CYS A 241 4.04 26.39 -9.75
N VAL A 242 4.54 26.93 -8.64
CA VAL A 242 5.91 26.71 -8.18
C VAL A 242 5.90 26.24 -6.73
N ILE A 243 6.59 25.14 -6.46
CA ILE A 243 6.81 24.63 -5.11
C ILE A 243 8.19 25.13 -4.63
N ASP A 244 8.18 25.99 -3.62
CA ASP A 244 9.39 26.44 -2.94
C ASP A 244 9.83 25.40 -1.89
N PHE A 245 10.85 24.60 -2.22
CA PHE A 245 11.32 23.58 -1.28
C PHE A 245 12.10 24.16 -0.10
N GLN A 246 12.51 25.43 -0.16
CA GLN A 246 13.06 26.10 1.01
C GLN A 246 11.95 26.28 2.06
N GLU A 247 10.74 26.69 1.64
CA GLU A 247 9.58 26.75 2.55
C GLU A 247 9.19 25.37 3.10
N VAL A 248 9.20 24.33 2.24
CA VAL A 248 8.94 22.94 2.66
C VAL A 248 9.94 22.51 3.73
N TYR A 249 11.23 22.78 3.52
CA TYR A 249 12.28 22.43 4.47
C TYR A 249 12.12 23.19 5.79
N GLU A 250 11.89 24.50 5.73
CA GLU A 250 11.67 25.35 6.90
C GLU A 250 10.47 24.88 7.73
N HIS A 251 9.42 24.37 7.07
CA HIS A 251 8.26 23.80 7.74
C HIS A 251 8.59 22.56 8.58
N ILE A 252 9.60 21.77 8.19
CA ILE A 252 9.94 20.49 8.85
C ILE A 252 11.29 20.48 9.58
N ARG A 253 12.13 21.52 9.43
CA ARG A 253 13.52 21.51 9.90
C ARG A 253 13.65 21.22 11.41
N PHE A 254 12.65 21.64 12.19
CA PHE A 254 12.60 21.41 13.63
C PHE A 254 12.62 19.91 14.02
N LEU A 255 12.21 19.02 13.10
CA LEU A 255 12.28 17.57 13.31
C LEU A 255 13.70 17.01 13.17
N TYR A 256 14.58 17.73 12.49
CA TYR A 256 15.98 17.35 12.29
C TYR A 256 16.94 18.04 13.27
N GLU A 257 16.58 19.23 13.74
CA GLU A 257 17.37 20.04 14.69
C GLU A 257 17.24 19.57 16.15
N ARG A 258 16.21 18.76 16.47
CA ARG A 258 15.98 18.22 17.82
C ARG A 258 16.88 17.01 18.16
N LYS A 259 18.04 16.88 17.53
CA LYS A 259 18.98 15.77 17.76
C LYS A 259 20.17 16.20 18.61
#